data_AF-A0A1A8VQP2-F1
#
_entry.id   AF-A0A1A8VQP2-F1
#
_cell.length_a   1.000
_cell.length_b   1.000
_cell.length_c   1.000
_cell.angle_alpha   90.00
_cell.angle_beta   90.00
_cell.angle_gamma   90.00
#
_symmetry.space_group_name_H-M   'P 1'
#
loop_
_entity.id
_entity.type
_entity.pdbx_description
1 polymer ?
#
loop_
_entity_poly.entity_id
_entity_poly.type
_entity_poly.pdbx_seq_one_letter_code
_entity_poly.pdbx_strand_id
1 'polypeptide(L)'
;MIKYVEKHCDDVTETDGVEDVTHPVSGRKDKIKMYVVIYNIGKKKNIGSIVRSCVAFNVSKIFVVGRKKKEINFFGNMGTCDYIRIKHFSKMTELKEYFMQKKILLYGCEITCDSISVTTKPFVNQDTAFLFGNEGTGIDENTLRLCDKVIYIPQYGNGTASLNVSVSCAIILHNFAVWANYDQIQIDKKKFVVHKCESKLDRYLNPSDKVLTEIYNKRVARREKRQETADIGMLIGGIQFDKFVGCIDLDELEAASIQSS
;
A
#
# COMPACT_ATOMS: atom_id res chain seq x y z
N MET A 1 30.26 7.63 -7.02
CA MET A 1 29.12 8.28 -7.72
C MET A 1 28.13 7.18 -8.11
N ILE A 2 27.23 6.81 -7.19
CA ILE A 2 26.30 5.70 -7.42
C ILE A 2 25.10 6.26 -8.21
N LYS A 3 24.98 5.84 -9.47
CA LYS A 3 23.82 6.13 -10.33
C LYS A 3 22.60 5.40 -9.77
N TYR A 4 21.60 6.15 -9.32
CA TYR A 4 20.30 5.58 -8.95
C TYR A 4 19.51 5.27 -10.23
N VAL A 5 19.15 4.00 -10.42
CA VAL A 5 18.19 3.57 -11.44
C VAL A 5 16.79 3.76 -10.86
N GLU A 6 15.94 4.52 -11.56
CA GLU A 6 14.53 4.74 -11.22
C GLU A 6 13.76 3.41 -11.24
N LYS A 7 13.54 2.80 -10.08
CA LYS A 7 12.69 1.62 -9.97
C LYS A 7 11.27 2.05 -9.63
N HIS A 8 10.38 1.97 -10.62
CA HIS A 8 8.97 2.21 -10.45
C HIS A 8 8.35 1.11 -9.58
N CYS A 9 7.53 1.51 -8.61
CA CYS A 9 6.90 0.64 -7.63
C CYS A 9 5.67 -0.05 -8.26
N ASP A 10 5.90 -0.96 -9.21
CA ASP A 10 4.82 -1.62 -9.94
C ASP A 10 4.39 -2.96 -9.32
N ASP A 11 3.13 -2.92 -8.89
CA ASP A 11 2.15 -3.99 -8.76
C ASP A 11 2.27 -5.01 -7.61
N VAL A 12 1.51 -4.74 -6.53
CA VAL A 12 0.82 -5.77 -5.75
C VAL A 12 -0.68 -5.47 -5.84
N THR A 13 -1.37 -6.08 -6.81
CA THR A 13 -2.83 -6.17 -6.81
C THR A 13 -3.22 -7.30 -5.88
N GLU A 14 -3.75 -6.96 -4.72
CA GLU A 14 -4.31 -7.94 -3.78
C GLU A 14 -5.79 -8.13 -4.14
N THR A 15 -6.13 -9.30 -4.65
CA THR A 15 -7.51 -9.79 -4.72
C THR A 15 -8.02 -9.96 -3.29
N ASP A 16 -9.20 -9.42 -3.01
CA ASP A 16 -9.86 -9.53 -1.70
C ASP A 16 -10.22 -11.00 -1.43
N GLY A 17 -9.27 -11.78 -0.88
CA GLY A 17 -9.43 -13.21 -0.61
C GLY A 17 -8.19 -13.97 -0.12
N VAL A 18 -7.01 -13.35 -0.04
CA VAL A 18 -5.78 -14.02 0.41
C VAL A 18 -5.54 -13.77 1.90
N GLU A 19 -5.61 -14.83 2.70
CA GLU A 19 -5.09 -14.85 4.07
C GLU A 19 -3.66 -14.32 4.15
N ASP A 20 -3.35 -13.74 5.31
CA ASP A 20 -2.17 -12.97 5.69
C ASP A 20 -0.82 -13.66 5.40
N VAL A 21 -0.35 -13.61 4.13
CA VAL A 21 1.03 -13.99 3.78
C VAL A 21 1.94 -12.76 3.87
N THR A 22 1.94 -12.08 5.01
CA THR A 22 3.16 -11.39 5.44
C THR A 22 4.05 -12.47 6.03
N HIS A 23 5.38 -12.37 5.94
CA HIS A 23 6.18 -13.09 6.93
C HIS A 23 5.70 -12.55 8.27
N PRO A 24 4.95 -13.33 9.06
CA PRO A 24 4.67 -12.90 10.41
C PRO A 24 6.06 -12.87 11.04
N VAL A 25 6.47 -11.75 11.62
CA VAL A 25 7.37 -11.88 12.76
C VAL A 25 6.59 -12.79 13.72
N SER A 26 7.04 -14.05 13.80
CA SER A 26 6.23 -15.19 14.19
C SER A 26 5.49 -14.93 15.50
N GLY A 27 4.17 -15.13 15.54
CA GLY A 27 3.43 -15.29 16.81
C GLY A 27 2.21 -14.39 17.06
N ARG A 28 1.69 -13.62 16.09
CA ARG A 28 0.62 -12.64 16.37
C ARG A 28 -0.76 -13.07 15.87
N LYS A 29 -1.54 -13.78 16.68
CA LYS A 29 -2.99 -13.91 16.48
C LYS A 29 -3.83 -12.86 17.22
N ASP A 30 -3.28 -12.16 18.22
CA ASP A 30 -4.12 -11.41 19.19
C ASP A 30 -3.75 -9.92 19.40
N LYS A 31 -2.92 -9.29 18.56
CA LYS A 31 -2.58 -7.86 18.71
C LYS A 31 -3.35 -6.98 17.72
N ILE A 32 -3.88 -5.87 18.24
CA ILE A 32 -4.52 -4.81 17.46
C ILE A 32 -3.60 -4.36 16.33
N LYS A 33 -4.16 -4.19 15.13
CA LYS A 33 -3.42 -3.72 13.96
C LYS A 33 -3.53 -2.20 13.81
N MET A 34 -2.43 -1.59 13.36
CA MET A 34 -2.40 -0.20 12.96
C MET A 34 -2.26 -0.05 11.45
N TYR A 35 -2.92 0.96 10.91
CA TYR A 35 -2.93 1.31 9.49
C TYR A 35 -2.65 2.80 9.30
N VAL A 36 -2.22 3.19 8.10
CA VAL A 36 -2.00 4.59 7.75
C VAL A 36 -2.76 4.93 6.49
N VAL A 37 -3.44 6.07 6.49
CA VAL A 37 -4.13 6.63 5.32
C VAL A 37 -3.39 7.88 4.87
N ILE A 38 -2.93 7.86 3.62
CA ILE A 38 -2.32 8.99 2.94
C ILE A 38 -3.39 9.63 2.06
N TYR A 39 -3.82 10.83 2.42
CA TYR A 39 -4.80 11.60 1.66
C TYR A 39 -4.18 12.87 1.11
N ASN A 40 -4.14 12.96 -0.22
CA ASN A 40 -3.70 14.14 -0.96
C ASN A 40 -2.33 14.73 -0.54
N ILE A 41 -1.40 13.94 0.03
CA ILE A 41 -0.08 14.45 0.44
C ILE A 41 0.71 14.95 -0.77
N GLY A 42 1.08 16.23 -0.72
CA GLY A 42 1.67 17.00 -1.81
C GLY A 42 3.06 16.52 -2.19
N LYS A 43 3.95 16.48 -1.18
CA LYS A 43 5.40 16.41 -1.39
C LYS A 43 5.90 14.97 -1.34
N LYS A 44 6.55 14.52 -2.42
CA LYS A 44 7.13 13.16 -2.56
C LYS A 44 8.08 12.78 -1.40
N LYS A 45 8.88 13.73 -0.89
CA LYS A 45 9.80 13.52 0.24
C LYS A 45 9.08 13.06 1.53
N ASN A 46 7.88 13.57 1.78
CA ASN A 46 7.11 13.20 2.97
C ASN A 46 6.59 11.77 2.85
N ILE A 47 6.17 11.35 1.64
CA ILE A 47 5.69 9.98 1.39
C ILE A 47 6.77 8.95 1.73
N GLY A 48 8.00 9.12 1.25
CA GLY A 48 9.10 8.19 1.55
C GLY A 48 9.42 8.10 3.05
N SER A 49 9.36 9.23 3.75
CA SER A 49 9.58 9.30 5.21
C SER A 49 8.45 8.63 5.99
N ILE A 50 7.19 8.83 5.57
CA ILE A 50 6.01 8.16 6.15
C ILE A 50 6.12 6.65 5.97
N VAL A 51 6.43 6.16 4.76
CA VAL A 51 6.59 4.71 4.51
C VAL A 51 7.65 4.10 5.41
N ARG A 52 8.77 4.81 5.62
CA ARG A 52 9.83 4.35 6.52
C ARG A 52 9.35 4.25 7.96
N SER A 53 8.64 5.26 8.46
CA SER A 53 8.01 5.23 9.79
C SER A 53 6.99 4.10 9.89
N CYS A 54 6.18 3.88 8.86
CA CYS A 54 5.19 2.81 8.83
C CYS A 54 5.84 1.44 9.02
N VAL A 55 6.92 1.14 8.29
CA VAL A 55 7.62 -0.14 8.47
C VAL A 55 8.33 -0.21 9.82
N ALA A 56 8.96 0.87 10.28
CA ALA A 56 9.64 0.91 11.58
C ALA A 56 8.69 0.65 12.76
N PHE A 57 7.45 1.15 12.69
CA PHE A 57 6.43 0.98 13.73
C PHE A 57 5.46 -0.18 13.44
N ASN A 58 5.79 -1.05 12.49
CA ASN A 58 5.02 -2.24 12.16
C ASN A 58 3.54 -1.93 11.80
N VAL A 59 3.34 -0.95 10.92
CA VAL A 59 2.06 -0.68 10.25
C VAL A 59 1.74 -1.83 9.31
N SER A 60 0.50 -2.33 9.39
CA SER A 60 0.08 -3.51 8.63
C SER A 60 -0.17 -3.20 7.14
N LYS A 61 -0.80 -2.05 6.84
CA LYS A 61 -1.12 -1.63 5.48
C LYS A 61 -1.22 -0.11 5.38
N ILE A 62 -0.78 0.44 4.25
CA ILE A 62 -1.00 1.84 3.87
C ILE A 62 -2.18 1.90 2.90
N PHE A 63 -3.08 2.82 3.14
CA PHE A 63 -4.17 3.18 2.25
C PHE A 63 -3.86 4.51 1.59
N VAL A 64 -4.01 4.61 0.28
CA VAL A 64 -3.81 5.87 -0.45
C VAL A 64 -5.09 6.27 -1.13
N VAL A 65 -5.50 7.52 -0.94
CA VAL A 65 -6.77 8.05 -1.46
C VAL A 65 -6.56 9.29 -2.34
N GLY A 66 -7.30 9.35 -3.45
CA GLY A 66 -7.43 10.55 -4.30
C GLY A 66 -6.44 10.68 -5.46
N ARG A 67 -5.19 10.19 -5.34
CA ARG A 67 -4.23 10.19 -6.45
C ARG A 67 -4.31 8.91 -7.26
N LYS A 68 -4.23 9.02 -8.59
CA LYS A 68 -4.10 7.85 -9.47
C LYS A 68 -2.79 7.13 -9.12
N LYS A 69 -2.83 5.79 -9.08
CA LYS A 69 -1.69 4.93 -8.73
C LYS A 69 -0.38 5.32 -9.45
N LYS A 70 -0.46 5.71 -10.73
CA LYS A 70 0.66 6.13 -11.58
C LYS A 70 1.36 7.43 -11.15
N GLU A 71 0.72 8.25 -10.31
CA GLU A 71 1.22 9.58 -9.90
C GLU A 71 1.93 9.54 -8.54
N ILE A 72 1.88 8.41 -7.84
CA ILE A 72 2.49 8.24 -6.52
C ILE A 72 3.87 7.64 -6.71
N ASN A 73 4.87 8.51 -6.76
CA ASN A 73 6.26 8.07 -6.73
C ASN A 73 6.70 8.01 -5.27
N PHE A 74 6.89 6.80 -4.73
CA PHE A 74 7.45 6.52 -3.40
C PHE A 74 8.97 6.81 -3.31
N PHE A 75 9.42 7.91 -3.94
CA PHE A 75 10.82 8.32 -3.92
C PHE A 75 11.30 8.54 -2.48
N GLY A 76 12.50 8.03 -2.17
CA GLY A 76 13.11 8.17 -0.84
C GLY A 76 12.71 7.09 0.17
N ASN A 77 11.89 6.10 -0.21
CA ASN A 77 11.56 4.96 0.65
C ASN A 77 12.76 4.01 0.90
N MET A 78 13.88 4.14 0.19
CA MET A 78 15.07 3.29 0.29
C MET A 78 14.76 1.77 0.21
N GLY A 79 13.78 1.36 -0.63
CA GLY A 79 13.37 -0.04 -0.77
C GLY A 79 12.36 -0.53 0.30
N THR A 80 11.93 0.34 1.21
CA THR A 80 11.02 0.00 2.30
C THR A 80 9.59 -0.33 1.83
N CYS A 81 9.21 0.08 0.61
CA CYS A 81 7.91 -0.29 0.04
C CYS A 81 7.73 -1.79 -0.15
N ASP A 82 8.81 -2.57 -0.29
CA ASP A 82 8.71 -4.03 -0.41
C ASP A 82 8.22 -4.70 0.89
N TYR A 83 8.32 -3.98 2.01
CA TYR A 83 7.98 -4.45 3.35
C TYR A 83 6.57 -4.07 3.80
N ILE A 84 5.81 -3.33 2.99
CA ILE A 84 4.48 -2.87 3.37
C ILE A 84 3.49 -2.92 2.22
N ARG A 85 2.27 -3.39 2.51
CA ARG A 85 1.19 -3.45 1.53
C ARG A 85 0.56 -2.07 1.36
N ILE A 86 0.20 -1.75 0.12
CA ILE A 86 -0.44 -0.48 -0.24
C ILE A 86 -1.72 -0.78 -1.00
N LYS A 87 -2.87 -0.30 -0.51
CA LYS A 87 -4.18 -0.39 -1.20
C LYS A 87 -4.64 1.02 -1.58
N HIS A 88 -5.13 1.16 -2.80
CA HIS A 88 -5.60 2.44 -3.32
C HIS A 88 -7.12 2.50 -3.31
N PHE A 89 -7.66 3.67 -2.98
CA PHE A 89 -9.07 4.01 -3.12
C PHE A 89 -9.21 5.31 -3.91
N SER A 90 -10.30 5.42 -4.65
CA SER A 90 -10.52 6.63 -5.45
C SER A 90 -11.08 7.76 -4.57
N LYS A 91 -11.94 7.42 -3.61
CA LYS A 91 -12.63 8.36 -2.72
C LYS A 91 -12.51 7.95 -1.25
N MET A 92 -12.60 8.94 -0.36
CA MET A 92 -12.59 8.71 1.09
C MET A 92 -13.83 7.94 1.57
N THR A 93 -14.96 8.10 0.90
CA THR A 93 -16.20 7.36 1.21
C THR A 93 -16.04 5.86 1.00
N GLU A 94 -15.44 5.44 -0.12
CA GLU A 94 -15.14 4.03 -0.42
C GLU A 94 -14.20 3.42 0.62
N LEU A 95 -13.19 4.19 1.06
CA LEU A 95 -12.30 3.76 2.13
C LEU A 95 -13.06 3.58 3.46
N LYS A 96 -13.94 4.52 3.80
CA LYS A 96 -14.72 4.45 5.04
C LYS A 96 -15.66 3.24 5.05
N GLU A 97 -16.34 2.97 3.94
CA GLU A 97 -17.16 1.76 3.78
C GLU A 97 -16.34 0.48 3.98
N TYR A 98 -15.16 0.42 3.37
CA TYR A 98 -14.23 -0.71 3.56
C TYR A 98 -13.82 -0.87 5.03
N PHE A 99 -13.54 0.22 5.73
CA PHE A 99 -13.21 0.19 7.16
C PHE A 99 -14.37 -0.25 8.04
N MET A 100 -15.60 0.16 7.74
CA MET A 100 -16.79 -0.31 8.46
C MET A 100 -16.94 -1.83 8.34
N GLN A 101 -16.79 -2.38 7.13
CA GLN A 101 -16.88 -3.83 6.90
C GLN A 101 -15.78 -4.61 7.64
N LYS A 102 -14.58 -4.02 7.73
CA LYS A 102 -13.43 -4.63 8.41
C LYS A 102 -13.33 -4.29 9.90
N LYS A 103 -14.28 -3.51 10.44
CA LYS A 103 -14.28 -3.02 11.82
C LYS A 103 -13.00 -2.26 12.19
N ILE A 104 -12.51 -1.42 11.27
CA ILE A 104 -11.34 -0.56 11.48
C ILE A 104 -11.83 0.85 11.84
N LEU A 105 -11.29 1.43 12.91
CA LEU A 105 -11.54 2.83 13.25
C LEU A 105 -10.65 3.77 12.42
N LEU A 106 -11.18 4.92 12.05
CA LEU A 106 -10.48 5.97 11.32
C LEU A 106 -10.22 7.17 12.25
N TYR A 107 -8.96 7.44 12.55
CA TYR A 107 -8.54 8.56 13.39
C TYR A 107 -7.94 9.65 12.49
N GLY A 108 -8.56 10.81 12.47
CA GLY A 108 -8.01 12.00 11.80
C GLY A 108 -6.88 12.59 12.63
N CYS A 109 -5.72 12.84 12.02
CA CYS A 109 -4.58 13.47 12.69
C CYS A 109 -4.52 14.95 12.30
N GLU A 110 -5.26 15.79 13.02
CA GLU A 110 -5.45 17.21 12.69
C GLU A 110 -5.64 18.07 13.96
N ILE A 111 -5.19 19.32 13.88
CA ILE A 111 -5.35 20.31 14.94
C ILE A 111 -6.70 21.02 14.74
N THR A 112 -7.68 20.69 15.58
CA THR A 112 -9.01 21.32 15.61
C THR A 112 -9.37 21.68 17.05
N CYS A 113 -10.42 22.48 17.25
CA CYS A 113 -10.90 22.83 18.59
C CYS A 113 -11.36 21.60 19.40
N ASP A 114 -11.89 20.59 18.72
CA ASP A 114 -12.47 19.40 19.33
C ASP A 114 -11.54 18.18 19.27
N SER A 115 -10.32 18.33 18.75
CA SER A 115 -9.40 17.20 18.64
C SER A 115 -8.80 16.83 20.00
N ILE A 116 -8.54 15.54 20.19
CA ILE A 116 -8.10 14.98 21.45
C ILE A 116 -6.58 14.86 21.46
N SER A 117 -5.93 15.32 22.53
CA SER A 117 -4.47 15.19 22.65
C SER A 117 -4.07 13.71 22.67
N VAL A 118 -3.09 13.34 21.84
CA VAL A 118 -2.53 11.98 21.81
C VAL A 118 -1.93 11.56 23.17
N THR A 119 -1.50 12.51 24.00
CA THR A 119 -0.94 12.24 25.33
C THR A 119 -1.96 11.67 26.32
N THR A 120 -3.25 11.89 26.06
CA THR A 120 -4.36 11.30 26.84
C THR A 120 -4.61 9.82 26.50
N LYS A 121 -3.86 9.28 25.53
CA LYS A 121 -4.00 7.91 25.00
C LYS A 121 -5.44 7.60 24.56
N PRO A 122 -6.00 8.34 23.58
CA PRO A 122 -7.40 8.24 23.17
C PRO A 122 -7.74 6.96 22.36
N PHE A 123 -6.86 5.96 22.39
CA PHE A 123 -6.96 4.73 21.62
C PHE A 123 -7.81 3.69 22.35
N VAL A 124 -8.40 2.78 21.59
CA VAL A 124 -9.27 1.71 22.10
C VAL A 124 -8.84 0.37 21.51
N ASN A 125 -9.23 -0.74 22.15
CA ASN A 125 -8.83 -2.10 21.76
C ASN A 125 -9.51 -2.56 20.44
N GLN A 126 -9.18 -1.89 19.34
CA GLN A 126 -9.74 -2.11 18.01
C GLN A 126 -8.76 -1.62 16.95
N ASP A 127 -8.71 -2.33 15.83
CA ASP A 127 -7.88 -1.99 14.67
C ASP A 127 -8.10 -0.53 14.25
N THR A 128 -7.02 0.22 14.09
CA THR A 128 -7.09 1.68 13.92
C THR A 128 -6.23 2.14 12.75
N ALA A 129 -6.81 2.97 11.89
CA ALA A 129 -6.17 3.65 10.78
C ALA A 129 -5.99 5.14 11.08
N PHE A 130 -4.79 5.66 10.85
CA PHE A 130 -4.45 7.07 11.06
C PHE A 130 -4.40 7.82 9.74
N LEU A 131 -5.28 8.81 9.59
CA LEU A 131 -5.38 9.68 8.43
C LEU A 131 -4.54 10.93 8.61
N PHE A 132 -3.63 11.16 7.67
CA PHE A 132 -2.81 12.36 7.60
C PHE A 132 -3.20 13.21 6.39
N GLY A 133 -3.41 14.50 6.64
CA GLY A 133 -3.80 15.49 5.63
C GLY A 133 -2.65 16.04 4.79
N ASN A 134 -3.00 16.95 3.89
CA ASN A 134 -2.06 17.67 3.03
C ASN A 134 -1.27 18.72 3.82
N GLU A 135 -0.02 18.97 3.46
CA GLU A 135 0.88 19.89 4.18
C GLU A 135 0.46 21.36 4.14
N GLY A 136 -0.35 21.76 3.15
CA GLY A 136 -0.82 23.13 3.00
C GLY A 136 -2.26 23.31 3.48
N THR A 137 -3.14 22.37 3.17
CA THR A 137 -4.59 22.50 3.45
C THR A 137 -5.09 21.66 4.61
N GLY A 138 -4.25 20.81 5.22
CA GLY A 138 -4.68 19.86 6.24
C GLY A 138 -5.67 18.82 5.71
N ILE A 139 -6.54 18.34 6.60
CA ILE A 139 -7.71 17.51 6.28
C ILE A 139 -8.94 18.41 6.13
N ASP A 140 -9.69 18.27 5.03
CA ASP A 140 -10.91 19.04 4.83
C ASP A 140 -12.06 18.56 5.76
N GLU A 141 -13.00 19.47 6.03
CA GLU A 141 -14.11 19.26 6.95
C GLU A 141 -14.98 18.04 6.59
N ASN A 142 -15.24 17.79 5.30
CA ASN A 142 -16.03 16.64 4.89
C ASN A 142 -15.31 15.34 5.20
N THR A 143 -13.99 15.31 5.02
CA THR A 143 -13.16 14.16 5.37
C THR A 143 -13.03 13.97 6.89
N LEU A 144 -12.93 15.06 7.67
CA LEU A 144 -12.90 14.98 9.14
C LEU A 144 -14.19 14.36 9.70
N ARG A 145 -15.35 14.66 9.12
CA ARG A 145 -16.64 14.07 9.51
C ARG A 145 -16.74 12.55 9.27
N LEU A 146 -15.87 11.98 8.43
CA LEU A 146 -15.78 10.53 8.24
C LEU A 146 -14.93 9.84 9.32
N CYS A 147 -14.14 10.60 10.08
CA CYS A 147 -13.28 10.07 11.13
C CYS A 147 -14.11 9.72 12.37
N ASP A 148 -13.78 8.60 13.01
CA ASP A 148 -14.41 8.18 14.27
C ASP A 148 -13.90 9.01 15.46
N LYS A 149 -12.65 9.50 15.37
CA LYS A 149 -12.05 10.47 16.30
C LYS A 149 -11.09 11.38 15.55
N VAL A 150 -10.85 12.56 16.10
CA VAL A 150 -9.76 13.46 15.65
C VAL A 150 -8.79 13.63 16.80
N ILE A 151 -7.49 13.49 16.51
CA ILE A 151 -6.41 13.57 17.49
C ILE A 151 -5.34 14.55 17.04
N TYR A 152 -4.62 15.14 18.00
CA TYR A 152 -3.50 16.03 17.72
C TYR A 152 -2.30 15.78 18.64
N ILE A 153 -1.15 16.32 18.24
CA ILE A 153 0.08 16.34 19.03
C ILE A 153 0.18 17.70 19.71
N PRO A 154 0.17 17.80 21.04
CA PRO A 154 0.41 19.06 21.73
C PRO A 154 1.75 19.69 21.37
N GLN A 155 1.75 21.00 21.12
CA GLN A 155 2.95 21.80 20.91
C GLN A 155 3.14 22.74 22.11
N TYR A 156 4.39 22.88 22.55
CA TYR A 156 4.74 23.68 23.75
C TYR A 156 5.57 24.92 23.43
N GLY A 157 5.86 25.15 22.14
CA GLY A 157 6.54 26.35 21.65
C GLY A 157 5.60 27.22 20.83
N ASN A 158 5.98 28.47 20.62
CA ASN A 158 5.22 29.48 19.85
C ASN A 158 5.85 29.82 18.49
N GLY A 159 6.91 29.10 18.07
CA GLY A 159 7.66 29.38 16.85
C GLY A 159 7.19 28.65 15.59
N THR A 160 6.19 27.77 15.68
CA THR A 160 5.61 27.07 14.53
C THR A 160 4.13 26.78 14.76
N ALA A 161 3.34 26.88 13.69
CA ALA A 161 1.91 26.58 13.74
C ALA A 161 1.64 25.07 13.73
N SER A 162 2.52 24.28 13.11
CA SER A 162 2.33 22.84 12.97
C SER A 162 3.67 22.10 12.76
N LEU A 163 3.61 20.78 12.91
CA LEU A 163 4.70 19.87 12.59
C LEU A 163 4.63 19.45 11.11
N ASN A 164 5.78 19.05 10.56
CA ASN A 164 5.82 18.37 9.27
C ASN A 164 5.00 17.06 9.34
N VAL A 165 4.15 16.80 8.33
CA VAL A 165 3.26 15.64 8.30
C VAL A 165 3.96 14.29 8.53
N SER A 166 5.18 14.11 8.03
CA SER A 166 5.94 12.86 8.23
C SER A 166 6.46 12.72 9.66
N VAL A 167 6.76 13.84 10.32
CA VAL A 167 7.14 13.89 11.74
C VAL A 167 5.91 13.61 12.61
N SER A 168 4.78 14.25 12.32
CA SER A 168 3.51 13.98 13.01
C SER A 168 3.12 12.50 12.91
N CYS A 169 3.27 11.92 11.72
CA CYS A 169 3.05 10.51 11.49
C CYS A 169 3.94 9.63 12.38
N ALA A 170 5.25 9.86 12.40
CA ALA A 170 6.16 9.11 13.26
C ALA A 170 5.78 9.17 14.75
N ILE A 171 5.43 10.36 15.25
CA ILE A 171 5.04 10.56 16.66
C ILE A 171 3.76 9.80 16.99
N ILE A 172 2.73 9.89 16.16
CA ILE A 172 1.44 9.23 16.39
C ILE A 172 1.60 7.70 16.33
N LEU A 173 2.31 7.18 15.33
CA LEU A 173 2.55 5.75 15.21
C LEU A 173 3.33 5.20 16.40
N HIS A 174 4.36 5.91 16.87
CA HIS A 174 5.09 5.52 18.07
C HIS A 174 4.19 5.52 19.33
N ASN A 175 3.37 6.57 19.51
CA ASN A 175 2.44 6.63 20.65
C ASN A 175 1.45 5.46 20.64
N PHE A 176 0.89 5.12 19.47
CA PHE A 176 0.00 3.97 19.34
C PHE A 176 0.74 2.65 19.58
N ALA A 177 1.93 2.46 19.02
CA ALA A 177 2.73 1.24 19.20
C ALA A 177 3.06 0.97 20.68
N VAL A 178 3.44 2.02 21.42
CA VAL A 178 3.69 1.93 22.87
C VAL A 178 2.40 1.60 23.62
N TRP A 179 1.30 2.29 23.31
CA TRP A 179 0.01 2.03 23.95
C TRP A 179 -0.51 0.61 23.69
N ALA A 180 -0.40 0.13 22.44
CA ALA A 180 -0.81 -1.20 22.01
C ALA A 180 0.18 -2.31 22.40
N ASN A 181 1.26 -1.96 23.11
CA ASN A 181 2.30 -2.88 23.57
C ASN A 181 2.89 -3.73 22.42
N TYR A 182 3.30 -3.07 21.35
CA TYR A 182 3.98 -3.72 20.24
C TYR A 182 5.35 -4.24 20.66
N ASP A 183 5.71 -5.44 20.19
CA ASP A 183 7.00 -6.04 20.52
C ASP A 183 8.12 -5.28 19.81
N GLN A 184 9.15 -4.94 20.57
CA GLN A 184 10.37 -4.37 20.03
C GLN A 184 11.17 -5.47 19.31
N ILE A 185 11.69 -5.13 18.12
CA ILE A 185 12.60 -6.00 17.37
C ILE A 185 13.98 -6.04 18.06
N GLN A 186 14.65 -7.19 17.95
CA GLN A 186 16.00 -7.39 18.49
C GLN A 186 16.99 -6.35 17.93
N ILE A 187 17.86 -5.85 18.80
CA ILE A 187 18.98 -4.98 18.43
C ILE A 187 20.22 -5.86 18.22
N ASP A 188 20.86 -5.70 17.06
CA ASP A 188 22.19 -6.25 16.78
C ASP A 188 23.19 -5.09 16.62
N LYS A 189 24.13 -5.01 17.57
CA LYS A 189 25.12 -3.93 17.69
C LYS A 189 24.47 -2.53 17.77
N LYS A 190 24.45 -1.81 16.65
CA LYS A 190 23.94 -0.42 16.54
C LYS A 190 22.71 -0.31 15.63
N LYS A 191 22.10 -1.43 15.25
CA LYS A 191 20.95 -1.47 14.33
C LYS A 191 19.92 -2.49 14.81
N PHE A 192 18.66 -2.28 14.42
CA PHE A 192 17.64 -3.32 14.56
C PHE A 192 17.89 -4.43 13.55
N VAL A 193 17.61 -5.67 13.94
CA VAL A 193 17.63 -6.82 13.04
C VAL A 193 16.54 -6.63 11.99
N VAL A 194 16.92 -6.66 10.71
CA VAL A 194 15.98 -6.54 9.58
C VAL A 194 15.83 -7.91 8.94
N HIS A 195 14.63 -8.49 9.02
CA HIS A 195 14.30 -9.67 8.23
C HIS A 195 14.25 -9.29 6.76
N LYS A 196 14.96 -10.00 5.89
CA LYS A 196 14.97 -9.70 4.46
C LYS A 196 13.62 -10.06 3.86
N CYS A 197 12.94 -9.11 3.22
CA CYS A 197 11.79 -9.46 2.39
C CYS A 197 12.31 -10.15 1.12
N GLU A 198 11.70 -11.28 0.75
CA GLU A 198 11.99 -11.93 -0.53
C GLU A 198 11.76 -10.93 -1.66
N SER A 199 12.78 -10.74 -2.50
CA SER A 199 12.66 -9.85 -3.64
C SER A 199 11.65 -10.42 -4.64
N LYS A 200 11.15 -9.56 -5.53
CA LYS A 200 10.30 -10.02 -6.65
C LYS A 200 11.00 -11.10 -7.48
N LEU A 201 12.31 -10.97 -7.68
CA LEU A 201 13.12 -11.95 -8.38
C LEU A 201 13.23 -13.27 -7.60
N ASP A 202 13.45 -13.22 -6.28
CA ASP A 202 13.50 -14.42 -5.44
C ASP A 202 12.17 -15.20 -5.50
N ARG A 203 11.04 -14.48 -5.48
CA ARG A 203 9.70 -15.07 -5.64
C ARG A 203 9.44 -15.67 -7.02
N TYR A 204 10.06 -15.12 -8.08
CA TYR A 204 9.96 -15.68 -9.43
C TYR A 204 10.85 -16.90 -9.63
N LEU A 205 12.06 -16.87 -9.05
CA LEU A 205 13.00 -17.98 -9.13
C LEU A 205 12.54 -19.16 -8.27
N ASN A 206 11.86 -18.88 -7.14
CA ASN A 206 11.35 -19.90 -6.22
C ASN A 206 9.84 -19.68 -5.91
N PRO A 207 8.94 -19.88 -6.89
CA PRO A 207 7.52 -19.65 -6.68
C PRO A 207 6.90 -20.77 -5.84
N SER A 208 6.14 -20.41 -4.80
CA SER A 208 5.32 -21.39 -4.06
C SER A 208 4.20 -21.99 -4.92
N ASP A 209 3.70 -23.16 -4.56
CA ASP A 209 2.60 -23.84 -5.26
C ASP A 209 1.37 -22.94 -5.44
N LYS A 210 1.03 -22.15 -4.41
CA LYS A 210 -0.08 -21.18 -4.45
C LYS A 210 0.12 -20.12 -5.54
N VAL A 211 1.35 -19.62 -5.71
CA VAL A 211 1.70 -18.66 -6.75
C VAL A 211 1.61 -19.29 -8.13
N LEU A 212 2.07 -20.54 -8.28
CA LEU A 212 1.96 -21.30 -9.52
C LEU A 212 0.49 -21.52 -9.92
N THR A 213 -0.37 -21.89 -8.96
CA THR A 213 -1.81 -22.05 -9.17
C THR A 213 -2.47 -20.73 -9.60
N GLU A 214 -2.12 -19.60 -8.98
CA GLU A 214 -2.62 -18.29 -9.40
C GLU A 214 -2.19 -17.92 -10.83
N ILE A 215 -0.93 -18.17 -11.18
CA ILE A 215 -0.41 -17.92 -12.54
C ILE A 215 -1.18 -18.79 -13.54
N TYR A 216 -1.40 -20.06 -13.23
CA TYR A 216 -2.18 -20.98 -14.05
C TYR A 216 -3.62 -20.48 -14.25
N ASN A 217 -4.32 -20.16 -13.16
CA ASN A 217 -5.71 -19.68 -13.21
C ASN A 217 -5.83 -18.38 -14.02
N LYS A 218 -4.90 -17.44 -13.84
CA LYS A 218 -4.86 -16.20 -14.64
C LYS A 218 -4.60 -16.47 -16.13
N ARG A 219 -3.82 -17.50 -16.48
CA ARG A 219 -3.59 -17.89 -17.88
C ARG A 219 -4.83 -18.52 -18.49
N VAL A 220 -5.53 -19.38 -17.75
CA VAL A 220 -6.79 -19.99 -18.20
C VAL A 220 -7.85 -18.91 -18.45
N ALA A 221 -8.10 -18.03 -17.48
CA ALA A 221 -9.06 -16.94 -17.63
C ALA A 221 -8.75 -16.00 -18.81
N ARG A 222 -7.47 -15.77 -19.13
CA ARG A 222 -7.06 -14.99 -20.31
C ARG A 222 -7.33 -15.73 -21.62
N ARG A 223 -7.19 -17.06 -21.65
CA ARG A 223 -7.51 -17.89 -22.82
C ARG A 223 -9.02 -17.91 -23.06
N GLU A 224 -9.81 -18.14 -22.01
CA GLU A 224 -11.27 -18.10 -22.08
C GLU A 224 -11.77 -16.74 -22.58
N LYS A 225 -11.26 -15.64 -22.00
CA LYS A 225 -11.62 -14.30 -22.46
C LYS A 225 -11.24 -14.02 -23.92
N ARG A 226 -10.08 -14.53 -24.38
CA ARG A 226 -9.67 -14.44 -25.79
C ARG A 226 -10.60 -15.23 -26.70
N GLN A 227 -11.03 -16.41 -26.25
CA GLN A 227 -11.94 -17.28 -26.98
C GLN A 227 -13.34 -16.64 -27.07
N GLU A 228 -13.88 -16.11 -25.98
CA GLU A 228 -15.13 -15.35 -25.98
C GLU A 228 -15.06 -14.13 -26.91
N THR A 229 -13.95 -13.37 -26.90
CA THR A 229 -13.80 -12.25 -27.83
C THR A 229 -13.66 -12.69 -29.28
N ALA A 230 -13.09 -13.87 -29.55
CA ALA A 230 -12.99 -14.44 -30.88
C ALA A 230 -14.35 -14.94 -31.37
N ASP A 231 -15.11 -15.62 -30.50
CA ASP A 231 -16.46 -16.11 -30.79
C ASP A 231 -17.44 -14.96 -31.02
N ILE A 232 -17.36 -13.90 -30.19
CA ILE A 232 -18.10 -12.65 -30.40
C ILE A 232 -17.68 -12.00 -31.72
N GLY A 233 -16.37 -11.89 -32.00
CA GLY A 233 -15.86 -11.37 -33.27
C GLY A 233 -16.34 -12.16 -34.49
N MET A 234 -16.48 -13.49 -34.37
CA MET A 234 -16.98 -14.38 -35.42
C MET A 234 -18.51 -14.27 -35.60
N LEU A 235 -19.26 -14.04 -34.52
CA LEU A 235 -20.69 -13.75 -34.53
C LEU A 235 -21.03 -12.40 -35.18
N ILE A 236 -20.22 -11.36 -34.90
CA ILE A 236 -20.39 -10.03 -35.51
C ILE A 236 -19.85 -10.03 -36.97
N GLY A 237 -18.85 -10.87 -37.26
CA GLY A 237 -18.23 -11.04 -38.58
C GLY A 237 -19.12 -11.68 -39.64
N GLY A 238 -20.35 -12.08 -39.30
CA GLY A 238 -21.40 -12.44 -40.26
C GLY A 238 -22.01 -11.25 -41.01
N ILE A 239 -21.65 -10.00 -40.65
CA ILE A 239 -22.06 -8.78 -41.36
C ILE A 239 -20.81 -8.15 -41.99
N GLN A 240 -20.53 -8.62 -43.21
CA GLN A 240 -19.74 -8.03 -44.29
C GLN A 240 -18.88 -6.80 -43.94
N PHE A 241 -17.55 -6.99 -43.85
CA PHE A 241 -16.59 -5.93 -44.15
C PHE A 241 -15.41 -6.51 -44.94
N ASP A 242 -15.52 -6.38 -46.26
CA ASP A 242 -14.38 -6.35 -47.17
C ASP A 242 -13.52 -5.10 -46.87
N LYS A 243 -12.20 -5.27 -46.93
CA LYS A 243 -11.13 -4.25 -46.85
C LYS A 243 -10.84 -3.64 -45.47
N PHE A 244 -9.72 -4.08 -44.85
CA PHE A 244 -8.50 -3.26 -44.69
C PHE A 244 -7.38 -4.09 -44.01
N VAL A 245 -6.24 -4.24 -44.72
CA VAL A 245 -4.81 -4.17 -44.27
C VAL A 245 -4.45 -4.93 -42.98
N GLY A 246 -3.60 -5.96 -42.97
CA GLY A 246 -2.20 -5.95 -43.44
C GLY A 246 -1.26 -6.02 -42.23
N CYS A 247 -0.18 -6.81 -42.35
CA CYS A 247 0.88 -7.11 -41.38
C CYS A 247 0.58 -8.21 -40.34
N ILE A 248 0.84 -9.44 -40.77
CA ILE A 248 1.32 -10.53 -39.92
C ILE A 248 2.84 -10.33 -39.81
N ASP A 249 3.36 -10.08 -38.61
CA ASP A 249 4.75 -10.40 -38.28
C ASP A 249 4.73 -11.60 -37.34
N LEU A 250 4.86 -12.77 -37.96
CA LEU A 250 5.27 -14.02 -37.35
C LEU A 250 6.78 -14.09 -37.52
N ASP A 251 7.55 -13.70 -36.50
CA ASP A 251 8.93 -14.14 -36.30
C ASP A 251 9.39 -13.77 -34.88
N GLU A 252 9.53 -14.78 -34.03
CA GLU A 252 10.46 -14.89 -32.88
C GLU A 252 9.85 -15.83 -31.81
N LEU A 253 9.93 -17.14 -32.06
CA LEU A 253 10.09 -18.17 -31.00
C LEU A 253 10.38 -19.55 -31.61
N GLU A 254 11.31 -19.63 -32.56
CA GLU A 254 11.89 -20.90 -33.01
C GLU A 254 13.42 -20.81 -32.95
N ALA A 255 13.95 -20.68 -31.73
CA ALA A 255 15.38 -20.81 -31.45
C ALA A 255 15.61 -21.29 -30.01
N ALA A 256 15.03 -22.45 -29.65
CA ALA A 256 15.38 -23.16 -28.41
C ALA A 256 14.99 -24.64 -28.43
N SER A 257 15.53 -25.42 -29.37
CA SER A 257 15.79 -26.86 -29.21
C SER A 257 16.35 -27.43 -30.51
N ILE A 258 17.37 -28.29 -30.42
CA ILE A 258 18.15 -28.96 -31.50
C ILE A 258 19.39 -28.12 -31.87
N GLN A 259 20.63 -28.36 -31.42
CA GLN A 259 21.37 -29.62 -31.24
C GLN A 259 22.31 -29.55 -30.03
N SER A 260 22.19 -30.56 -29.16
CA SER A 260 23.32 -31.16 -28.47
C SER A 260 24.05 -32.09 -29.44
N SER A 261 25.29 -31.76 -29.77
CA SER A 261 26.33 -32.68 -30.25
C SER A 261 27.69 -32.01 -30.06
#